data_AF-A0A1V1WT00-F1
#
_entry.id   AF-A0A1V1WT00-F1
#
_cell.length_a   1.000
_cell.length_b   1.000
_cell.length_c   1.000
_cell.angle_alpha   90.00
_cell.angle_beta   90.00
_cell.angle_gamma   90.00
#
_symmetry.space_group_name_H-M   'P 1'
#
loop_
_entity.id
_entity.type
_entity.pdbx_description
1 polymer ?
#
loop_
_entity_poly.entity_id
_entity_poly.type
_entity_poly.pdbx_seq_one_letter_code
_entity_poly.pdbx_strand_id
1 'polypeptide(L)'
;MARIKRFTPLQRIFHVLLMAAFLAQGATGLARMYIETPWGKKLSWVFGGYESALTIHKYVGIFMVCGFLLHVLYLVAAIDWRRFPSSLFGPDSLLPHGRDIKHFFLHFGWFLGINKAPQFDRWGYWEKFDYWAVFWGMVIMGSTGLLLAYPLAASRLMPGWGLNVAFWIHRIEAILAMAHVFLIHFFIAHLRRHNFPMDRAMFEGSADLDDTRHERPSWIARLDKAGTLDSVLVPEAKVYRRVLFYLLGYTAVALGFFLLIGGLVNSPYITW
;
A
#
# COMPACT_ATOMS: atom_id res chain seq x y z
N MET A 1 17.55 -21.63 6.96
CA MET A 1 16.12 -21.65 7.34
C MET A 1 15.29 -21.79 6.08
N ALA A 2 14.28 -22.65 6.06
CA ALA A 2 13.38 -22.81 4.92
C ALA A 2 12.41 -21.62 4.88
N ARG A 3 12.20 -21.03 3.71
CA ARG A 3 11.23 -19.95 3.50
C ARG A 3 10.16 -20.41 2.54
N ILE A 4 8.97 -19.83 2.61
CA ILE A 4 7.86 -20.10 1.70
C ILE A 4 7.66 -18.95 0.72
N LYS A 5 7.62 -19.25 -0.57
CA LYS A 5 7.37 -18.24 -1.62
C LYS A 5 5.96 -17.66 -1.45
N ARG A 6 5.89 -16.34 -1.26
CA ARG A 6 4.64 -15.62 -1.02
C ARG A 6 4.26 -14.68 -2.16
N PHE A 7 5.24 -14.01 -2.75
CA PHE A 7 5.05 -13.02 -3.81
C PHE A 7 5.86 -13.34 -5.08
N THR A 8 5.28 -13.07 -6.24
CA THR A 8 5.97 -13.20 -7.53
C THR A 8 6.90 -12.00 -7.77
N PRO A 9 7.93 -12.13 -8.63
CA PRO A 9 8.78 -11.00 -9.00
C PRO A 9 8.00 -9.77 -9.50
N LEU A 10 6.94 -10.01 -10.29
CA LEU A 10 6.10 -8.94 -10.82
C LEU A 10 5.34 -8.18 -9.72
N GLN A 11 4.76 -8.89 -8.73
CA GLN A 11 4.10 -8.27 -7.59
C GLN A 11 5.06 -7.37 -6.78
N ARG A 12 6.31 -7.82 -6.63
CA ARG A 12 7.35 -7.07 -5.92
C ARG A 12 7.75 -5.80 -6.69
N ILE A 13 7.83 -5.89 -8.02
CA ILE A 13 8.09 -4.73 -8.89
C ILE A 13 6.95 -3.72 -8.77
N PHE A 14 5.69 -4.16 -8.87
CA PHE A 14 4.54 -3.27 -8.67
C PHE A 14 4.62 -2.55 -7.32
N HIS A 15 4.93 -3.27 -6.25
CA HIS A 15 5.05 -2.68 -4.93
C HIS A 15 6.17 -1.64 -4.84
N VAL A 16 7.39 -1.95 -5.31
CA VAL A 16 8.52 -1.02 -5.22
C VAL A 16 8.25 0.25 -6.04
N LEU A 17 7.66 0.12 -7.23
CA LEU A 17 7.29 1.26 -8.07
C LEU A 17 6.19 2.10 -7.42
N LEU A 18 5.17 1.45 -6.85
CA LEU A 18 4.10 2.12 -6.11
C LEU A 18 4.65 2.87 -4.90
N MET A 19 5.50 2.23 -4.10
CA MET A 19 6.13 2.81 -2.91
C MET A 19 6.93 4.07 -3.26
N ALA A 20 7.81 3.98 -4.27
CA ALA A 20 8.61 5.11 -4.71
C ALA A 20 7.75 6.26 -5.23
N ALA A 21 6.74 5.96 -6.06
CA ALA A 21 5.86 6.97 -6.62
C ALA A 21 4.96 7.61 -5.56
N PHE A 22 4.45 6.83 -4.60
CA PHE A 22 3.63 7.32 -3.50
C PHE A 22 4.41 8.28 -2.58
N LEU A 23 5.66 7.94 -2.23
CA LEU A 23 6.53 8.83 -1.46
C LEU A 23 6.83 10.12 -2.23
N ALA A 24 7.06 10.04 -3.54
CA ALA A 24 7.27 11.22 -4.38
C ALA A 24 6.00 12.10 -4.51
N GLN A 25 4.81 11.50 -4.65
CA GLN A 25 3.53 12.21 -4.63
C GLN A 25 3.31 12.92 -3.30
N GLY A 26 3.52 12.22 -2.18
CA GLY A 26 3.41 12.81 -0.84
C GLY A 26 4.37 13.99 -0.68
N ALA A 27 5.65 13.80 -1.02
CA ALA A 27 6.65 14.86 -0.89
C ALA A 27 6.34 16.09 -1.75
N THR A 28 6.03 15.90 -3.04
CA THR A 28 5.72 17.02 -3.96
C THR A 28 4.37 17.68 -3.63
N GLY A 29 3.37 16.92 -3.21
CA GLY A 29 2.06 17.42 -2.80
C GLY A 29 2.16 18.29 -1.54
N LEU A 30 2.84 17.79 -0.51
CA LEU A 30 3.08 18.53 0.73
C LEU A 30 3.96 19.77 0.51
N ALA A 31 4.99 19.68 -0.33
CA ALA A 31 5.84 20.82 -0.66
C ALA A 31 5.03 22.02 -1.16
N ARG A 32 4.01 21.75 -1.99
CA ARG A 32 3.13 22.78 -2.54
C ARG A 32 2.07 23.22 -1.55
N MET A 33 1.49 22.29 -0.80
CA MET A 33 0.48 22.58 0.22
C MET A 33 1.02 23.49 1.32
N TYR A 34 2.29 23.30 1.70
CA TYR A 34 2.96 24.06 2.76
C TYR A 34 3.94 25.10 2.22
N ILE A 35 3.78 25.56 0.97
CA ILE A 35 4.75 26.46 0.33
C ILE A 35 4.96 27.78 1.09
N GLU A 36 3.97 28.22 1.86
CA GLU A 36 4.09 29.42 2.69
C GLU A 36 4.99 29.23 3.92
N THR A 37 5.24 27.98 4.32
CA THR A 37 6.09 27.68 5.48
C THR A 37 7.56 27.46 5.07
N PRO A 38 8.53 27.73 5.97
CA PRO A 38 9.94 27.42 5.71
C PRO A 38 10.20 25.95 5.39
N TRP A 39 9.39 25.04 5.96
CA TRP A 39 9.50 23.60 5.71
C TRP A 39 9.06 23.25 4.29
N GLY A 40 7.90 23.74 3.82
CA GLY A 40 7.44 23.49 2.46
C GLY A 40 8.37 24.12 1.41
N LYS A 41 8.92 25.31 1.65
CA LYS A 41 9.95 25.93 0.78
C LYS A 41 11.18 25.05 0.64
N LYS A 42 11.73 24.53 1.76
CA LYS A 42 12.88 23.61 1.75
C LYS A 42 12.57 22.30 1.02
N LEU A 43 11.39 21.73 1.27
CA LEU A 43 10.96 20.50 0.60
C LEU A 43 10.79 20.71 -0.91
N SER A 44 10.18 21.84 -1.30
CA SER A 44 10.01 22.22 -2.70
C SER A 44 11.35 22.44 -3.41
N TRP A 45 12.35 22.97 -2.72
CA TRP A 45 13.68 23.21 -3.29
C TRP A 45 14.38 21.91 -3.74
N VAL A 46 14.17 20.79 -3.04
CA VAL A 46 14.67 19.45 -3.44
C VAL A 46 14.15 19.05 -4.83
N PHE A 47 12.97 19.55 -5.20
CA PHE A 47 12.34 19.28 -6.48
C PHE A 47 12.61 20.37 -7.54
N GLY A 48 13.40 21.40 -7.22
CA GLY A 48 13.66 22.53 -8.12
C GLY A 48 12.67 23.70 -7.99
N GLY A 49 11.92 23.78 -6.89
CA GLY A 49 10.97 24.86 -6.61
C GLY A 49 9.51 24.49 -6.88
N TYR A 50 8.60 25.45 -6.70
CA TYR A 50 7.15 25.20 -6.66
C TYR A 50 6.60 24.65 -7.98
N GLU A 51 6.98 25.27 -9.10
CA GLU A 51 6.55 24.86 -10.44
C GLU A 51 7.11 23.49 -10.85
N SER A 52 8.37 23.23 -10.50
CA SER A 52 9.00 21.94 -10.78
C SER A 52 8.38 20.84 -9.91
N ALA A 53 8.08 21.11 -8.64
CA ALA A 53 7.35 20.19 -7.78
C ALA A 53 5.95 19.86 -8.36
N LEU A 54 5.21 20.84 -8.89
CA LEU A 54 3.94 20.60 -9.60
C LEU A 54 4.13 19.70 -10.81
N THR A 55 5.16 19.99 -11.61
CA THR A 55 5.45 19.24 -12.84
C THR A 55 5.76 17.77 -12.52
N ILE A 56 6.64 17.54 -11.54
CA ILE A 56 6.97 16.19 -11.06
C ILE A 56 5.72 15.51 -10.49
N HIS A 57 4.91 16.22 -9.70
CA HIS A 57 3.68 15.69 -9.13
C HIS A 57 2.72 15.20 -10.23
N LYS A 58 2.52 15.99 -11.29
CA LYS A 58 1.67 15.60 -12.42
C LYS A 58 2.19 14.35 -13.13
N TYR A 59 3.47 14.30 -13.48
CA TYR A 59 4.03 13.16 -14.21
C TYR A 59 4.08 11.88 -13.37
N VAL A 60 4.47 11.97 -12.10
CA VAL A 60 4.46 10.82 -11.18
C VAL A 60 3.02 10.37 -10.92
N GLY A 61 2.06 11.29 -10.82
CA GLY A 61 0.64 10.96 -10.69
C GLY A 61 0.10 10.21 -11.92
N ILE A 62 0.43 10.67 -13.13
CA ILE A 62 0.09 9.96 -14.38
C ILE A 62 0.74 8.57 -14.41
N PHE A 63 2.02 8.47 -14.04
CA PHE A 63 2.72 7.18 -13.93
C PHE A 63 2.01 6.24 -12.96
N MET A 64 1.56 6.74 -11.80
CA MET A 64 0.79 5.97 -10.83
C MET A 64 -0.56 5.50 -11.36
N VAL A 65 -1.28 6.35 -12.10
CA VAL A 65 -2.54 5.96 -12.76
C VAL A 65 -2.28 4.86 -13.79
N CYS A 66 -1.27 5.01 -14.66
CA CYS A 66 -0.90 3.98 -15.63
C CYS A 66 -0.51 2.66 -14.94
N GLY A 67 0.30 2.74 -13.87
CA GLY A 67 0.69 1.58 -13.07
C GLY A 67 -0.50 0.88 -12.42
N PHE A 68 -1.48 1.65 -11.92
CA PHE A 68 -2.72 1.12 -11.36
C PHE A 68 -3.57 0.40 -12.43
N LEU A 69 -3.74 1.01 -13.60
CA LEU A 69 -4.46 0.37 -14.71
C LEU A 69 -3.78 -0.93 -15.14
N LEU A 70 -2.45 -0.93 -15.23
CA LEU A 70 -1.69 -2.14 -15.55
C LEU A 70 -1.85 -3.22 -14.48
N HIS A 71 -1.88 -2.83 -13.21
CA HIS A 71 -2.16 -3.74 -12.09
C HIS A 71 -3.58 -4.31 -12.16
N VAL A 72 -4.59 -3.49 -12.50
CA VAL A 72 -5.97 -3.98 -12.73
C VAL A 72 -6.01 -4.99 -13.88
N LEU A 73 -5.34 -4.71 -15.00
CA LEU A 73 -5.24 -5.66 -16.12
C LEU A 73 -4.54 -6.96 -15.69
N TYR A 74 -3.46 -6.87 -14.92
CA TYR A 74 -2.78 -8.03 -14.34
C TYR A 74 -3.73 -8.87 -13.47
N LEU A 75 -4.53 -8.24 -12.62
CA LEU A 75 -5.51 -8.94 -11.79
C LEU A 75 -6.59 -9.61 -12.63
N VAL A 76 -7.15 -8.92 -13.63
CA VAL A 76 -8.16 -9.46 -14.55
C VAL A 76 -7.61 -10.67 -15.31
N ALA A 77 -6.36 -10.61 -15.76
CA ALA A 77 -5.68 -11.71 -16.44
C ALA A 77 -5.38 -12.89 -15.49
N ALA A 78 -5.22 -12.64 -14.20
CA ALA A 78 -4.99 -13.67 -13.18
C ALA A 78 -6.28 -14.40 -12.75
N ILE A 79 -7.46 -13.90 -13.13
CA ILE A 79 -8.74 -14.57 -12.82
C ILE A 79 -8.83 -15.87 -13.62
N ASP A 80 -9.04 -16.99 -12.93
CA ASP A 80 -9.46 -18.23 -13.57
C ASP A 80 -10.96 -18.13 -13.92
N TRP A 81 -11.23 -17.73 -15.16
CA TRP A 81 -12.59 -17.58 -15.70
C TRP A 81 -13.37 -18.89 -15.77
N ARG A 82 -12.69 -20.05 -15.82
CA ARG A 82 -13.37 -21.36 -15.84
C ARG A 82 -13.96 -21.73 -14.48
N ARG A 83 -13.43 -21.15 -13.41
CA ARG A 83 -13.86 -21.37 -12.02
C ARG A 83 -14.60 -20.16 -11.44
N PHE A 84 -15.05 -19.23 -12.29
CA PHE A 84 -15.80 -18.06 -11.85
C PHE A 84 -17.17 -18.47 -11.26
N PRO A 85 -17.64 -17.88 -10.13
CA PRO A 85 -17.02 -16.83 -9.32
C PRO A 85 -16.11 -17.36 -8.18
N SER A 86 -15.94 -18.67 -8.03
CA SER A 86 -15.17 -19.26 -6.93
C SER A 86 -13.68 -18.87 -6.94
N SER A 87 -13.10 -18.63 -8.13
CA SER A 87 -11.72 -18.13 -8.27
C SER A 87 -11.54 -16.71 -7.70
N LEU A 88 -12.57 -15.88 -7.76
CA LEU A 88 -12.55 -14.52 -7.23
C LEU A 88 -12.63 -14.45 -5.71
N PHE A 89 -13.34 -15.38 -5.08
CA PHE A 89 -13.52 -15.42 -3.62
C PHE A 89 -12.71 -16.55 -2.97
N GLY A 90 -11.71 -17.07 -3.69
CA GLY A 90 -10.82 -18.11 -3.19
C GLY A 90 -9.87 -17.61 -2.09
N PRO A 91 -9.22 -18.53 -1.36
CA PRO A 91 -8.29 -18.19 -0.28
C PRO A 91 -7.04 -17.43 -0.73
N ASP A 92 -6.68 -17.55 -2.01
CA ASP A 92 -5.56 -16.82 -2.62
C ASP A 92 -5.95 -15.43 -3.15
N SER A 93 -7.24 -15.08 -3.11
CA SER A 93 -7.76 -13.78 -3.55
C SER A 93 -7.65 -12.71 -2.47
N LEU A 94 -7.39 -11.48 -2.90
CA LEU A 94 -7.42 -10.28 -2.07
C LEU A 94 -8.81 -9.62 -2.02
N LEU A 95 -9.83 -10.18 -2.68
CA LEU A 95 -11.20 -9.69 -2.55
C LEU A 95 -11.75 -9.98 -1.13
N PRO A 96 -12.25 -8.95 -0.42
CA PRO A 96 -12.96 -9.12 0.82
C PRO A 96 -14.25 -9.91 0.60
N HIS A 97 -14.58 -10.78 1.54
CA HIS A 97 -15.83 -11.52 1.55
C HIS A 97 -16.32 -11.74 2.98
N GLY A 98 -17.53 -12.28 3.14
CA GLY A 98 -18.17 -12.40 4.46
C GLY A 98 -17.35 -13.16 5.52
N ARG A 99 -16.41 -14.04 5.13
CA ARG A 99 -15.53 -14.70 6.12
C ARG A 99 -14.54 -13.74 6.76
N ASP A 100 -14.10 -12.70 6.04
CA ASP A 100 -13.19 -11.69 6.57
C ASP A 100 -13.84 -10.93 7.74
N ILE A 101 -15.14 -10.61 7.62
CA ILE A 101 -15.95 -9.99 8.70
C ILE A 101 -16.05 -10.93 9.89
N LYS A 102 -16.37 -12.21 9.66
CA LYS A 102 -16.39 -13.22 10.73
C LYS A 102 -15.03 -13.32 11.42
N HIS A 103 -13.94 -13.34 10.65
CA HIS A 103 -12.58 -13.40 11.17
C HIS A 103 -12.22 -12.16 11.98
N PHE A 104 -12.67 -10.97 11.58
CA PHE A 104 -12.52 -9.75 12.36
C PHE A 104 -13.14 -9.90 13.76
N PHE A 105 -14.41 -10.31 13.85
CA PHE A 105 -15.07 -10.48 15.16
C PHE A 105 -14.48 -11.62 15.99
N LEU A 106 -14.07 -12.72 15.37
CA LEU A 106 -13.37 -13.80 16.06
C LEU A 106 -12.03 -13.33 16.63
N HIS A 107 -11.25 -12.59 15.83
CA HIS A 107 -9.97 -12.04 16.23
C HIS A 107 -10.12 -11.01 17.36
N PHE A 108 -11.13 -10.15 17.25
CA PHE A 108 -11.49 -9.20 18.30
C PHE A 108 -11.87 -9.90 19.61
N GLY A 109 -12.73 -10.92 19.54
CA GLY A 109 -13.06 -11.73 20.72
C GLY A 109 -11.86 -12.49 21.28
N TRP A 110 -10.88 -12.89 20.45
CA TRP A 110 -9.63 -13.48 20.94
C TRP A 110 -8.78 -12.47 21.71
N PHE A 111 -8.69 -11.21 21.25
CA PHE A 111 -8.04 -10.15 22.03
C PHE A 111 -8.70 -9.92 23.39
N LEU A 112 -10.02 -10.12 23.48
CA LEU A 112 -10.78 -10.06 24.74
C LEU A 112 -10.75 -11.36 25.55
N GLY A 113 -10.04 -12.40 25.09
CA GLY A 113 -9.97 -13.71 25.75
C GLY A 113 -11.23 -14.58 25.63
N ILE A 114 -12.20 -14.19 24.79
CA ILE A 114 -13.49 -14.86 24.61
C ILE A 114 -13.37 -16.02 23.60
N ASN A 115 -12.62 -15.81 22.52
CA ASN A 115 -12.48 -16.77 21.43
C ASN A 115 -11.06 -17.36 21.38
N LYS A 116 -10.91 -18.54 20.74
CA LYS A 116 -9.59 -19.03 20.32
C LYS A 116 -9.05 -18.19 19.17
N ALA A 117 -7.72 -18.16 19.03
CA ALA A 117 -7.06 -17.48 17.92
C ALA A 117 -7.58 -18.00 16.56
N PRO A 118 -8.11 -17.11 15.70
CA PRO A 118 -8.62 -17.51 14.39
C PRO A 118 -7.51 -18.07 13.50
N GLN A 119 -7.84 -19.11 12.74
CA GLN A 119 -6.89 -19.79 11.85
C GLN A 119 -6.92 -19.13 10.47
N PHE A 120 -5.97 -18.23 10.22
CA PHE A 120 -5.91 -17.51 8.93
C PHE A 120 -5.33 -18.38 7.81
N ASP A 121 -5.88 -18.21 6.60
CA ASP A 121 -5.26 -18.69 5.36
C ASP A 121 -4.22 -17.65 4.90
N ARG A 122 -3.81 -17.70 3.63
CA ARG A 122 -2.75 -16.90 3.04
C ARG A 122 -2.87 -15.39 3.31
N TRP A 123 -4.10 -14.89 3.37
CA TRP A 123 -4.43 -13.49 3.63
C TRP A 123 -5.25 -13.33 4.90
N GLY A 124 -4.87 -12.37 5.74
CA GLY A 124 -5.65 -11.91 6.88
C GLY A 124 -6.62 -10.82 6.45
N TYR A 125 -7.70 -10.62 7.21
CA TYR A 125 -8.67 -9.57 6.90
C TYR A 125 -8.01 -8.18 6.89
N TRP A 126 -7.02 -7.94 7.74
CA TRP A 126 -6.31 -6.65 7.82
C TRP A 126 -5.41 -6.42 6.62
N GLU A 127 -4.80 -7.46 6.04
CA GLU A 127 -3.98 -7.32 4.82
C GLU A 127 -4.87 -7.02 3.62
N LYS A 128 -6.05 -7.65 3.54
CA LYS A 128 -7.04 -7.31 2.51
C LYS A 128 -7.54 -5.88 2.70
N PHE A 129 -7.82 -5.47 3.93
CA PHE A 129 -8.23 -4.10 4.24
C PHE A 129 -7.15 -3.07 3.84
N ASP A 130 -5.89 -3.30 4.22
CA ASP A 130 -4.74 -2.45 3.86
C ASP A 130 -4.58 -2.35 2.34
N TYR A 131 -4.66 -3.49 1.64
CA TYR A 131 -4.63 -3.54 0.17
C TYR A 131 -5.77 -2.72 -0.46
N TRP A 132 -7.00 -2.85 0.05
CA TRP A 132 -8.16 -2.16 -0.50
C TRP A 132 -8.23 -0.68 -0.14
N ALA A 133 -7.74 -0.28 1.03
CA ALA A 133 -7.62 1.12 1.40
C ALA A 133 -6.79 1.88 0.37
N VAL A 134 -5.63 1.33 -0.01
CA VAL A 134 -4.81 1.91 -1.09
C VAL A 134 -5.50 1.80 -2.45
N PHE A 135 -6.13 0.66 -2.77
CA PHE A 135 -6.81 0.45 -4.05
C PHE A 135 -7.91 1.50 -4.31
N TRP A 136 -8.77 1.76 -3.33
CA TRP A 136 -9.80 2.81 -3.43
C TRP A 136 -9.19 4.21 -3.47
N GLY A 137 -8.18 4.47 -2.65
CA GLY A 137 -7.44 5.73 -2.66
C GLY A 137 -6.87 6.05 -4.04
N MET A 138 -6.35 5.05 -4.77
CA MET A 138 -5.84 5.23 -6.13
C MET A 138 -6.93 5.65 -7.12
N VAL A 139 -8.16 5.15 -6.98
CA VAL A 139 -9.30 5.53 -7.83
C VAL A 139 -9.69 6.99 -7.56
N ILE A 140 -9.83 7.37 -6.30
CA ILE A 140 -10.23 8.73 -5.90
C ILE A 140 -9.14 9.74 -6.23
N MET A 141 -7.89 9.49 -5.82
CA MET A 141 -6.74 10.35 -6.09
C MET A 141 -6.43 10.44 -7.57
N GLY A 142 -6.49 9.33 -8.30
CA GLY A 142 -6.24 9.31 -9.75
C GLY A 142 -7.27 10.11 -10.52
N SER A 143 -8.57 9.90 -10.23
CA SER A 143 -9.65 10.62 -10.91
C SER A 143 -9.63 12.12 -10.60
N THR A 144 -9.59 12.50 -9.32
CA THR A 144 -9.52 13.91 -8.91
C THR A 144 -8.23 14.59 -9.37
N GLY A 145 -7.09 13.89 -9.30
CA GLY A 145 -5.80 14.40 -9.76
C GLY A 145 -5.78 14.67 -11.26
N LEU A 146 -6.39 13.82 -12.09
CA LEU A 146 -6.49 14.05 -13.53
C LEU A 146 -7.39 15.25 -13.87
N LEU A 147 -8.50 15.43 -13.15
CA LEU A 147 -9.36 16.62 -13.30
C LEU A 147 -8.58 17.90 -13.00
N LEU A 148 -7.78 17.90 -11.93
CA LEU A 148 -6.98 19.04 -11.49
C LEU A 148 -5.72 19.27 -12.34
N ALA A 149 -5.18 18.21 -12.95
CA ALA A 149 -4.02 18.30 -13.84
C ALA A 149 -4.36 18.95 -15.19
N TYR A 150 -5.62 18.83 -15.62
CA TYR A 150 -6.15 19.34 -16.90
C TYR A 150 -7.47 20.10 -16.72
N PRO A 151 -7.50 21.20 -15.94
CA PRO A 151 -8.74 21.85 -15.52
C PRO A 151 -9.54 22.43 -16.69
N LEU A 152 -8.88 22.92 -17.75
CA LEU A 152 -9.54 23.43 -18.96
C LEU A 152 -10.27 22.35 -19.76
N ALA A 153 -9.75 21.12 -19.74
CA ALA A 153 -10.43 19.98 -20.35
C ALA A 153 -11.56 19.50 -19.45
N ALA A 154 -11.31 19.41 -18.14
CA ALA A 154 -12.30 19.01 -17.15
C ALA A 154 -13.51 19.97 -17.07
N SER A 155 -13.30 21.28 -17.27
CA SER A 155 -14.38 22.28 -17.26
C SER A 155 -15.37 22.13 -18.43
N ARG A 156 -15.05 21.31 -19.44
CA ARG A 156 -16.00 20.92 -20.51
C ARG A 156 -16.96 19.82 -20.06
N LEU A 157 -16.59 19.07 -19.02
CA LEU A 157 -17.36 17.94 -18.47
C LEU A 157 -18.11 18.33 -17.19
N MET A 158 -17.63 19.34 -16.45
CA MET A 158 -18.24 19.77 -15.19
C MET A 158 -18.14 21.28 -14.96
N PRO A 159 -19.07 21.87 -14.19
CA PRO A 159 -19.00 23.28 -13.78
C PRO A 159 -17.83 23.55 -12.83
N GLY A 160 -17.41 24.82 -12.73
CA GLY A 160 -16.26 25.22 -11.92
C GLY A 160 -16.33 24.84 -10.43
N TRP A 161 -17.53 24.82 -9.83
CA TRP A 161 -17.69 24.36 -8.44
C TRP A 161 -17.32 22.88 -8.28
N GLY A 162 -17.49 22.06 -9.33
CA GLY A 162 -17.08 20.66 -9.33
C GLY A 162 -15.56 20.49 -9.22
N LEU A 163 -14.79 21.39 -9.83
CA LEU A 163 -13.32 21.42 -9.67
C LEU A 163 -12.91 21.79 -8.24
N ASN A 164 -13.64 22.68 -7.57
CA ASN A 164 -13.41 23.00 -6.16
C ASN A 164 -13.67 21.79 -5.26
N VAL A 165 -14.74 21.02 -5.53
CA VAL A 165 -15.01 19.76 -4.82
C VAL A 165 -13.91 18.73 -5.08
N ALA A 166 -13.48 18.57 -6.34
CA ALA A 166 -12.38 17.67 -6.69
C ALA A 166 -11.08 18.04 -5.97
N PHE A 167 -10.75 19.34 -5.89
CA PHE A 167 -9.59 19.84 -5.14
C PHE A 167 -9.68 19.50 -3.66
N TRP A 168 -10.85 19.71 -3.05
CA TRP A 168 -11.08 19.41 -1.64
C TRP A 168 -10.96 17.91 -1.33
N ILE A 169 -11.58 17.07 -2.15
CA ILE A 169 -11.48 15.60 -2.05
C ILE A 169 -10.04 15.14 -2.22
N HIS A 170 -9.35 15.62 -3.27
CA HIS A 170 -7.96 15.22 -3.54
C HIS A 170 -7.04 15.53 -2.35
N ARG A 171 -7.23 16.70 -1.71
CA ARG A 171 -6.42 17.10 -0.56
C ARG A 171 -6.68 16.23 0.68
N ILE A 172 -7.96 16.00 1.00
CA ILE A 172 -8.32 15.18 2.18
C ILE A 172 -7.88 13.73 1.98
N GLU A 173 -8.14 13.18 0.80
CA GLU A 173 -7.77 11.81 0.48
C GLU A 173 -6.25 11.63 0.48
N ALA A 174 -5.47 12.62 0.03
CA ALA A 174 -4.01 12.58 0.12
C ALA A 174 -3.53 12.42 1.57
N ILE A 175 -4.10 13.21 2.50
CA ILE A 175 -3.76 13.14 3.93
C ILE A 175 -4.19 11.79 4.52
N LEU A 176 -5.39 11.32 4.20
CA LEU A 176 -5.90 10.02 4.66
C LEU A 176 -5.02 8.87 4.15
N ALA A 177 -4.67 8.86 2.87
CA ALA A 177 -3.81 7.86 2.26
C ALA A 177 -2.41 7.86 2.91
N MET A 178 -1.81 9.04 3.12
CA MET A 178 -0.52 9.15 3.80
C MET A 178 -0.60 8.67 5.25
N ALA A 179 -1.64 9.05 5.99
CA ALA A 179 -1.83 8.61 7.37
C ALA A 179 -2.00 7.09 7.44
N HIS A 180 -2.79 6.50 6.53
CA HIS A 180 -2.96 5.06 6.44
C HIS A 180 -1.64 4.34 6.18
N VAL A 181 -0.89 4.76 5.16
CA VAL A 181 0.38 4.11 4.81
C VAL A 181 1.46 4.33 5.89
N PHE A 182 1.61 5.56 6.39
CA PHE A 182 2.70 5.87 7.32
C PHE A 182 2.45 5.39 8.75
N LEU A 183 1.19 5.21 9.15
CA LEU A 183 0.84 4.69 10.47
C LEU A 183 0.50 3.21 10.41
N ILE A 184 -0.54 2.84 9.66
CA ILE A 184 -1.10 1.48 9.71
C ILE A 184 -0.20 0.52 8.94
N HIS A 185 0.09 0.81 7.67
CA HIS A 185 0.90 -0.09 6.85
C HIS A 185 2.32 -0.26 7.41
N PHE A 186 2.99 0.84 7.76
CA PHE A 186 4.32 0.75 8.39
C PHE A 186 4.29 0.05 9.74
N PHE A 187 3.27 0.23 10.58
CA PHE A 187 3.16 -0.52 11.82
C PHE A 187 3.03 -2.03 11.56
N ILE A 188 2.16 -2.43 10.63
CA ILE A 188 1.96 -3.84 10.27
C ILE A 188 3.25 -4.46 9.71
N ALA A 189 3.95 -3.72 8.85
CA ALA A 189 5.17 -4.18 8.19
C ALA A 189 6.40 -4.17 9.10
N HIS A 190 6.51 -3.25 10.07
CA HIS A 190 7.75 -3.07 10.85
C HIS A 190 7.65 -3.40 12.34
N LEU A 191 6.45 -3.25 12.95
CA LEU A 191 6.31 -3.25 14.41
C LEU A 191 5.51 -4.45 14.95
N ARG A 192 4.86 -5.25 14.10
CA ARG A 192 4.27 -6.53 14.54
C ARG A 192 5.37 -7.45 15.08
N ARG A 193 5.12 -8.11 16.21
CA ARG A 193 6.09 -8.99 16.90
C ARG A 193 6.82 -9.97 15.96
N HIS A 194 6.09 -10.62 15.07
CA HIS A 194 6.62 -11.61 14.12
C HIS A 194 7.37 -10.97 12.94
N ASN A 195 7.11 -9.69 12.67
CA ASN A 195 7.75 -8.95 11.60
C ASN A 195 8.89 -8.07 12.10
N PHE A 196 9.04 -7.87 13.42
CA PHE A 196 10.05 -6.97 13.97
C PHE A 196 11.46 -7.50 13.64
N PRO A 197 12.35 -6.65 13.09
CA PRO A 197 12.23 -5.19 12.97
C PRO A 197 11.73 -4.70 11.58
N MET A 198 11.47 -5.61 10.64
CA MET A 198 10.78 -5.38 9.35
C MET A 198 10.42 -6.72 8.65
N ASP A 199 9.20 -6.81 8.13
CA ASP A 199 8.78 -7.88 7.22
C ASP A 199 9.51 -7.75 5.87
N ARG A 200 10.30 -8.77 5.55
CA ARG A 200 11.05 -8.84 4.29
C ARG A 200 10.23 -9.44 3.14
N ALA A 201 9.04 -9.99 3.39
CA ALA A 201 8.33 -10.82 2.43
C ALA A 201 8.05 -10.11 1.10
N MET A 202 7.68 -8.82 1.14
CA MET A 202 7.42 -8.05 -0.07
C MET A 202 8.70 -7.72 -0.86
N PHE A 203 9.85 -7.55 -0.19
CA PHE A 203 11.10 -7.28 -0.89
C PHE A 203 11.82 -8.54 -1.35
N GLU A 204 11.76 -9.62 -0.57
CA GLU A 204 12.42 -10.90 -0.85
C GLU A 204 11.57 -11.83 -1.73
N GLY A 205 10.25 -11.74 -1.61
CA GLY A 205 9.28 -12.62 -2.25
C GLY A 205 8.88 -13.85 -1.44
N SER A 206 9.47 -14.04 -0.25
CA SER A 206 9.24 -15.19 0.61
C SER A 206 9.14 -14.81 2.08
N ALA A 207 8.35 -15.58 2.84
CA ALA A 207 8.19 -15.44 4.29
C ALA A 207 8.91 -16.57 5.03
N ASP A 208 9.26 -16.36 6.30
CA ASP A 208 9.82 -17.44 7.11
C ASP A 208 8.78 -18.55 7.31
N LEU A 209 9.18 -19.81 7.12
CA LEU A 209 8.24 -20.93 7.18
C LEU A 209 7.70 -21.15 8.59
N ASP A 210 8.52 -20.98 9.63
CA ASP A 210 8.11 -21.23 11.01
C ASP A 210 7.14 -20.14 11.48
N ASP A 211 7.46 -18.87 11.21
CA ASP A 211 6.51 -17.78 11.47
C ASP A 211 5.20 -17.97 10.70
N THR A 212 5.28 -18.40 9.43
CA THR A 212 4.09 -18.65 8.61
C THR A 212 3.24 -19.80 9.16
N ARG A 213 3.83 -20.85 9.76
CA ARG A 213 3.06 -21.93 10.40
C ARG A 213 2.22 -21.41 11.56
N HIS A 214 2.73 -20.45 12.32
CA HIS A 214 2.03 -19.83 13.45
C HIS A 214 1.00 -18.80 12.99
N GLU A 215 1.35 -17.94 12.03
CA GLU A 215 0.45 -16.86 11.58
C GLU A 215 -0.62 -17.33 10.58
N ARG A 216 -0.30 -18.32 9.74
CA ARG A 216 -1.10 -18.79 8.59
C ARG A 216 -1.32 -20.31 8.59
N PRO A 217 -1.78 -20.89 9.71
CA PRO A 217 -1.88 -22.34 9.85
C PRO A 217 -2.80 -22.99 8.80
N SER A 218 -3.92 -22.33 8.45
CA SER A 218 -4.83 -22.84 7.42
C SER A 218 -4.20 -22.86 6.03
N TRP A 219 -3.28 -21.92 5.74
CA TRP A 219 -2.56 -21.89 4.47
C TRP A 219 -1.59 -23.05 4.35
N ILE A 220 -0.80 -23.29 5.40
CA ILE A 220 0.15 -24.42 5.44
C ILE A 220 -0.59 -25.75 5.34
N ALA A 221 -1.64 -25.95 6.15
CA ALA A 221 -2.45 -27.17 6.10
C ALA A 221 -3.06 -27.43 4.71
N ARG A 222 -3.46 -26.37 3.99
CA ARG A 222 -3.97 -26.47 2.62
C ARG A 222 -2.89 -26.92 1.63
N LEU A 223 -1.67 -26.39 1.75
CA LEU A 223 -0.53 -26.78 0.90
C LEU A 223 -0.08 -28.21 1.18
N ASP A 224 -0.03 -28.62 2.46
CA ASP A 224 0.30 -29.98 2.87
C ASP A 224 -0.72 -30.98 2.32
N LYS A 225 -2.02 -30.69 2.48
CA LYS A 225 -3.10 -31.53 1.94
C LYS A 225 -3.05 -31.65 0.42
N ALA A 226 -2.57 -30.62 -0.28
CA ALA A 226 -2.40 -30.63 -1.72
C ALA A 226 -1.08 -31.29 -2.18
N GLY A 227 -0.17 -31.63 -1.26
CA GLY A 227 1.15 -32.16 -1.58
C GLY A 227 2.06 -31.15 -2.29
N THR A 228 1.80 -29.84 -2.14
CA THR A 228 2.52 -28.79 -2.87
C THR A 228 3.43 -27.95 -1.98
N LEU A 229 3.52 -28.21 -0.67
CA LEU A 229 4.34 -27.42 0.24
C LEU A 229 5.81 -27.36 -0.21
N ASP A 230 6.43 -28.51 -0.50
CA ASP A 230 7.83 -28.57 -0.91
C ASP A 230 8.13 -27.80 -2.20
N SER A 231 7.15 -27.72 -3.10
CA SER A 231 7.27 -27.00 -4.38
C SER A 231 7.35 -25.48 -4.23
N VAL A 232 6.89 -24.93 -3.10
CA VAL A 232 6.89 -23.50 -2.81
C VAL A 232 7.97 -23.10 -1.80
N LEU A 233 8.75 -24.05 -1.30
CA LEU A 233 9.88 -23.76 -0.43
C LEU A 233 11.04 -23.16 -1.24
N VAL A 234 11.66 -22.14 -0.69
CA VAL A 234 12.78 -21.43 -1.29
C VAL A 234 13.88 -21.19 -0.26
N PRO A 235 15.16 -21.16 -0.69
CA PRO A 235 16.24 -20.78 0.20
C PRO A 235 16.14 -19.31 0.58
N GLU A 236 16.70 -18.97 1.74
CA GLU A 236 16.79 -17.59 2.18
C GLU A 236 17.70 -16.75 1.26
N ALA A 237 17.35 -15.47 1.10
CA ALA A 237 18.16 -14.53 0.35
C ALA A 237 19.55 -14.35 0.97
N LYS A 238 20.54 -14.16 0.08
CA LYS A 238 21.91 -13.82 0.44
C LYS A 238 21.95 -12.58 1.33
N VAL A 239 22.91 -12.54 2.26
CA VAL A 239 23.04 -11.48 3.29
C VAL A 239 22.99 -10.07 2.70
N TYR A 240 23.72 -9.80 1.62
CA TYR A 240 23.75 -8.47 1.00
C TYR A 240 22.38 -8.02 0.48
N ARG A 241 21.53 -8.94 0.00
CA ARG A 241 20.15 -8.62 -0.44
C ARG A 241 19.28 -8.28 0.75
N ARG A 242 19.44 -9.01 1.87
CA ARG A 242 18.71 -8.71 3.10
C ARG A 242 19.04 -7.32 3.62
N VAL A 243 20.33 -6.96 3.65
CA VAL A 243 20.78 -5.62 4.02
C VAL A 243 20.13 -4.57 3.12
N LEU A 244 20.14 -4.78 1.80
CA LEU A 244 19.46 -3.87 0.86
C LEU A 244 17.96 -3.74 1.17
N PHE A 245 17.25 -4.83 1.46
CA PHE A 245 15.83 -4.77 1.78
C PHE A 245 15.55 -3.95 3.05
N TYR A 246 16.36 -4.15 4.10
CA TYR A 246 16.24 -3.33 5.32
C TYR A 246 16.54 -1.87 5.05
N LEU A 247 17.58 -1.55 4.28
CA LEU A 247 17.91 -0.17 3.91
C LEU A 247 16.76 0.49 3.15
N LEU A 248 16.17 -0.20 2.17
CA LEU A 248 15.03 0.29 1.41
C LEU A 248 13.82 0.54 2.30
N GLY A 249 13.45 -0.43 3.13
CA GLY A 249 12.30 -0.31 4.03
C GLY A 249 12.48 0.80 5.07
N TYR A 250 13.63 0.86 5.75
CA TYR A 250 13.88 1.92 6.73
C TYR A 250 13.99 3.31 6.11
N THR A 251 14.52 3.43 4.89
CA THR A 251 14.53 4.71 4.17
C THR A 251 13.09 5.15 3.86
N ALA A 252 12.24 4.24 3.38
CA ALA A 252 10.84 4.54 3.12
C ALA A 252 10.09 4.97 4.40
N VAL A 253 10.33 4.29 5.52
CA VAL A 253 9.76 4.63 6.83
C VAL A 253 10.24 5.99 7.31
N ALA A 254 11.54 6.25 7.25
CA ALA A 254 12.12 7.53 7.68
C ALA A 254 11.57 8.70 6.85
N LEU A 255 11.47 8.53 5.52
CA LEU A 255 10.88 9.54 4.63
C LEU A 255 9.38 9.73 4.92
N GLY A 256 8.63 8.64 5.09
CA GLY A 256 7.20 8.75 5.39
C GLY A 256 6.93 9.45 6.72
N PHE A 257 7.69 9.13 7.78
CA PHE A 257 7.57 9.84 9.06
C PHE A 257 8.04 11.29 8.98
N PHE A 258 9.11 11.59 8.24
CA PHE A 258 9.53 12.96 7.99
C PHE A 258 8.39 13.78 7.34
N LEU A 259 7.72 13.22 6.33
CA LEU A 259 6.59 13.85 5.66
C LEU A 259 5.37 14.00 6.60
N LEU A 260 5.05 12.95 7.36
CA LEU A 260 3.92 12.97 8.29
C LEU A 260 4.10 14.01 9.39
N ILE A 261 5.24 13.97 10.08
CA ILE A 261 5.56 14.88 11.18
C ILE A 261 5.67 16.31 10.66
N GLY A 262 6.35 16.50 9.51
CA GLY A 262 6.45 17.80 8.86
C GLY A 262 5.08 18.38 8.52
N GLY A 263 4.18 17.59 7.94
CA GLY A 263 2.81 17.99 7.66
C GLY A 263 2.02 18.35 8.94
N LEU A 264 2.09 17.52 9.98
CA LEU A 264 1.39 17.76 11.25
C LEU A 264 1.86 19.05 11.94
N VAL A 265 3.18 19.23 12.07
CA VAL A 265 3.79 20.42 12.70
C VAL A 265 3.43 21.70 11.95
N ASN A 266 3.34 21.63 10.61
CA ASN A 266 3.02 22.79 9.79
C ASN A 266 1.52 23.00 9.55
N SER A 267 0.65 22.06 9.95
CA SER A 267 -0.80 22.13 9.70
C SER A 267 -1.50 23.41 10.17
N PRO A 268 -1.11 24.06 11.29
CA PRO A 268 -1.76 25.31 11.72
C PRO A 268 -1.47 26.51 10.80
N TYR A 269 -0.45 26.41 9.95
CA TYR A 269 -0.01 27.50 9.06
C TYR A 269 -0.60 27.40 7.64
N ILE A 270 -1.52 26.47 7.41
CA ILE A 270 -2.25 26.39 6.14
C ILE A 270 -3.22 27.57 6.10
N THR A 271 -2.95 28.54 5.22
CA THR A 271 -3.92 29.56 4.85
C THR A 271 -4.92 28.90 3.91
N TRP A 272 -6.09 28.52 4.45
CA TRP A 272 -7.15 27.84 3.71
C TRP A 272 -7.66 28.66 2.53
#